data_AF-A0A9D2EGJ0-F1
#
_entry.id   AF-A0A9D2EGJ0-F1
#
_cell.length_a   1.000
_cell.length_b   1.000
_cell.length_c   1.000
_cell.angle_alpha   90.00
_cell.angle_beta   90.00
_cell.angle_gamma   90.00
#
_symmetry.space_group_name_H-M   'P 1'
#
loop_
_entity.id
_entity.type
_entity.pdbx_description
1 polymer ?
#
loop_
_entity_poly.entity_id
_entity_poly.type
_entity_poly.pdbx_seq_one_letter_code
_entity_poly.pdbx_strand_id
1 'polypeptide(L)'
;MTDLTTATDTLRASPLGELLEADLPTRLAALEALCEAVSGGDIQDERDQHTGPELGEASVRVHRACARLTGKRYQWLAVEEADGRWATTVFHPRTYASHVAHSHGISYRHARDIVRLARQLRDEIPRFGAALRAGTIGPDHVHAIAATALTSPTRIAALDELVELEEAPATGDGDHAPGSGEAPGQDETPGKDEGEGEGEGEGGSGEHTATRSVSVETFLLTQARDMRPEKVRQLGKYFAHVADPDADDRGYSKAKEREHLELVRTLDGWHLSGFLTEENGRLVRTAIDAVMTPPAPDDHRTADQRRAQALADLAHLVLD
;
A
#
# COMPACT_ATOMS: atom_id res chain seq x y z
N MET A 1 -36.19 -16.07 -10.45
CA MET A 1 -35.89 -15.24 -11.63
C MET A 1 -36.72 -13.96 -11.63
N THR A 2 -38.01 -14.01 -11.29
CA THR A 2 -38.89 -12.83 -11.28
C THR A 2 -38.46 -11.72 -10.31
N ASP A 3 -38.07 -12.06 -9.07
CA ASP A 3 -37.78 -11.06 -8.03
C ASP A 3 -36.60 -10.14 -8.33
N LEU A 4 -35.56 -10.68 -8.99
CA LEU A 4 -34.36 -9.92 -9.38
C LEU A 4 -34.69 -8.78 -10.36
N THR A 5 -35.64 -9.00 -11.26
CA THR A 5 -36.03 -7.98 -12.26
C THR A 5 -36.72 -6.81 -11.57
N THR A 6 -37.69 -7.09 -10.70
CA THR A 6 -38.44 -6.09 -9.94
C THR A 6 -37.54 -5.26 -9.02
N ALA A 7 -36.58 -5.90 -8.33
CA ALA A 7 -35.58 -5.22 -7.52
C ALA A 7 -34.69 -4.28 -8.35
N THR A 8 -34.25 -4.73 -9.53
CA THR A 8 -33.41 -3.93 -10.44
C THR A 8 -34.15 -2.72 -11.00
N ASP A 9 -35.41 -2.87 -11.42
CA ASP A 9 -36.23 -1.74 -11.88
C ASP A 9 -36.52 -0.72 -10.75
N THR A 10 -36.69 -1.20 -9.51
CA THR A 10 -36.89 -0.32 -8.36
C THR A 10 -35.64 0.54 -8.11
N LEU A 11 -34.44 -0.07 -8.15
CA LEU A 11 -33.16 0.63 -8.02
C LEU A 11 -32.92 1.66 -9.14
N ARG A 12 -33.44 1.44 -10.34
CA ARG A 12 -33.35 2.38 -11.48
C ARG A 12 -34.24 3.62 -11.31
N ALA A 13 -35.31 3.53 -10.53
CA ALA A 13 -36.25 4.63 -10.29
C ALA A 13 -35.92 5.47 -9.05
N SER A 14 -35.16 4.92 -8.08
CA SER A 14 -34.78 5.62 -6.85
C SER A 14 -33.86 6.83 -7.11
N PRO A 15 -34.13 8.01 -6.51
CA PRO A 15 -33.22 9.14 -6.58
C PRO A 15 -31.92 8.87 -5.81
N LEU A 16 -30.81 9.41 -6.31
CA LEU A 16 -29.47 9.19 -5.73
C LEU A 16 -29.39 9.50 -4.22
N GLY A 17 -30.13 10.49 -3.73
CA GLY A 17 -30.17 10.83 -2.31
C GLY A 17 -30.71 9.71 -1.41
N GLU A 18 -31.73 8.97 -1.87
CA GLU A 18 -32.25 7.80 -1.14
C GLU A 18 -31.25 6.65 -1.18
N LEU A 19 -30.62 6.40 -2.33
CA LEU A 19 -29.60 5.36 -2.49
C LEU A 19 -28.37 5.61 -1.62
N LEU A 20 -27.99 6.88 -1.37
CA LEU A 20 -26.84 7.21 -0.51
C LEU A 20 -27.11 6.89 0.97
N GLU A 21 -28.34 7.07 1.46
CA GLU A 21 -28.74 6.81 2.85
C GLU A 21 -29.31 5.39 3.08
N ALA A 22 -29.50 4.61 2.02
CA ALA A 22 -30.03 3.24 2.08
C ALA A 22 -29.12 2.26 2.87
N ASP A 23 -29.58 1.03 3.09
CA ASP A 23 -28.79 0.02 3.80
C ASP A 23 -27.56 -0.46 2.98
N LEU A 24 -26.75 -1.36 3.57
CA LEU A 24 -25.55 -1.85 2.88
C LEU A 24 -25.89 -2.75 1.66
N PRO A 25 -26.81 -3.73 1.75
CA PRO A 25 -27.28 -4.49 0.58
C PRO A 25 -27.76 -3.61 -0.59
N THR A 26 -28.62 -2.62 -0.32
CA THR A 26 -29.15 -1.72 -1.37
C THR A 26 -28.04 -0.92 -2.03
N ARG A 27 -27.07 -0.40 -1.25
CA ARG A 27 -25.91 0.32 -1.79
C ARG A 27 -24.93 -0.55 -2.57
N LEU A 28 -24.81 -1.84 -2.23
CA LEU A 28 -24.02 -2.79 -3.01
C LEU A 28 -24.70 -3.13 -4.33
N ALA A 29 -26.00 -3.40 -4.34
CA ALA A 29 -26.76 -3.64 -5.57
C ALA A 29 -26.75 -2.42 -6.51
N ALA A 30 -26.85 -1.20 -5.96
CA ALA A 30 -26.71 0.03 -6.74
C ALA A 30 -25.28 0.21 -7.31
N LEU A 31 -24.24 -0.13 -6.55
CA LEU A 31 -22.86 -0.12 -7.01
C LEU A 31 -22.62 -1.16 -8.13
N GLU A 32 -23.18 -2.35 -8.00
CA GLU A 32 -23.10 -3.43 -9.00
C GLU A 32 -23.77 -3.00 -10.31
N ALA A 33 -24.99 -2.45 -10.26
CA ALA A 33 -25.69 -1.94 -11.44
C ALA A 33 -24.97 -0.76 -12.11
N LEU A 34 -24.33 0.12 -11.33
CA LEU A 34 -23.48 1.19 -11.87
C LEU A 34 -22.18 0.64 -12.50
N CYS A 35 -21.59 -0.40 -11.93
CA CYS A 35 -20.42 -1.06 -12.52
C CYS A 35 -20.78 -1.78 -13.83
N GLU A 36 -21.95 -2.43 -13.90
CA GLU A 36 -22.48 -3.02 -15.14
C GLU A 36 -22.69 -1.94 -16.21
N ALA A 37 -23.38 -0.84 -15.86
CA ALA A 37 -23.61 0.27 -16.80
C ALA A 37 -22.34 0.94 -17.32
N VAL A 38 -21.29 1.06 -16.48
CA VAL A 38 -19.99 1.66 -16.87
C VAL A 38 -19.08 0.68 -17.61
N SER A 39 -19.27 -0.64 -17.48
CA SER A 39 -18.43 -1.65 -18.16
C SER A 39 -19.08 -2.30 -19.39
N GLY A 40 -20.37 -2.04 -19.63
CA GLY A 40 -21.12 -2.53 -20.80
C GLY A 40 -21.14 -1.60 -22.02
N GLY A 41 -20.43 -0.46 -21.99
CA GLY A 41 -20.34 0.46 -23.12
C GLY A 41 -19.49 -0.09 -24.28
N ASP A 42 -19.85 0.25 -25.52
CA ASP A 42 -18.98 -0.02 -26.67
C ASP A 42 -17.98 1.13 -26.89
N ILE A 43 -16.71 0.77 -27.07
CA ILE A 43 -15.61 1.72 -27.17
C ILE A 43 -15.60 2.52 -28.49
N GLN A 44 -16.42 2.20 -29.49
CA GLN A 44 -16.67 3.09 -30.63
C GLN A 44 -17.74 4.13 -30.26
N ASP A 45 -18.88 3.70 -29.72
CA ASP A 45 -19.97 4.59 -29.27
C ASP A 45 -19.45 5.62 -28.23
N GLU A 46 -18.59 5.20 -27.31
CA GLU A 46 -17.92 6.09 -26.35
C GLU A 46 -16.97 7.08 -27.01
N ARG A 47 -16.26 6.69 -28.07
CA ARG A 47 -15.29 7.54 -28.79
C ARG A 47 -15.94 8.51 -29.77
N ASP A 48 -17.15 8.22 -30.22
CA ASP A 48 -17.98 9.14 -31.00
C ASP A 48 -18.70 10.18 -30.11
N GLN A 49 -18.86 9.87 -28.81
CA GLN A 49 -19.48 10.75 -27.80
C GLN A 49 -18.49 11.53 -26.92
N HIS A 50 -17.27 11.01 -26.71
CA HIS A 50 -16.28 11.57 -25.79
C HIS A 50 -14.88 11.68 -26.40
N THR A 51 -14.17 12.74 -26.04
CA THR A 51 -12.77 12.94 -26.44
C THR A 51 -11.82 12.06 -25.63
N GLY A 52 -10.64 11.77 -26.20
CA GLY A 52 -9.59 10.99 -25.52
C GLY A 52 -9.21 11.53 -24.12
N PRO A 53 -9.09 12.85 -23.90
CA PRO A 53 -8.89 13.41 -22.55
C PRO A 53 -10.01 13.13 -21.56
N GLU A 54 -11.28 13.15 -21.98
CA GLU A 54 -12.43 12.86 -21.11
C GLU A 54 -12.46 11.38 -20.70
N LEU A 55 -12.22 10.47 -21.64
CA LEU A 55 -12.05 9.04 -21.36
C LEU A 55 -10.82 8.77 -20.46
N GLY A 56 -9.75 9.55 -20.63
CA GLY A 56 -8.59 9.55 -19.74
C GLY A 56 -8.94 9.99 -18.30
N GLU A 57 -9.74 11.05 -18.14
CA GLU A 57 -10.19 11.48 -16.81
C GLU A 57 -11.15 10.47 -16.17
N ALA A 58 -12.06 9.88 -16.96
CA ALA A 58 -12.94 8.80 -16.52
C ALA A 58 -12.14 7.61 -15.99
N SER A 59 -11.07 7.19 -16.70
CA SER A 59 -10.14 6.15 -16.23
C SER A 59 -9.51 6.48 -14.87
N VAL A 60 -9.06 7.72 -14.66
CA VAL A 60 -8.51 8.19 -13.37
C VAL A 60 -9.58 8.21 -12.27
N ARG A 61 -10.81 8.62 -12.58
CA ARG A 61 -11.95 8.60 -11.64
C ARG A 61 -12.30 7.16 -11.22
N VAL A 62 -12.37 6.22 -12.16
CA VAL A 62 -12.61 4.78 -11.90
C VAL A 62 -11.47 4.18 -11.08
N HIS A 63 -10.20 4.47 -11.40
CA HIS A 63 -9.05 4.01 -10.62
C HIS A 63 -9.12 4.47 -9.15
N ARG A 64 -9.45 5.75 -8.91
CA ARG A 64 -9.64 6.30 -7.55
C ARG A 64 -10.81 5.63 -6.82
N ALA A 65 -11.91 5.31 -7.50
CA ALA A 65 -13.01 4.55 -6.92
C ALA A 65 -12.58 3.12 -6.52
N CYS A 66 -11.83 2.43 -7.39
CA CYS A 66 -11.27 1.10 -7.11
C CYS A 66 -10.31 1.09 -5.91
N ALA A 67 -9.49 2.14 -5.74
CA ALA A 67 -8.63 2.30 -4.57
C ALA A 67 -9.44 2.41 -3.25
N ARG A 68 -10.47 3.27 -3.25
CA ARG A 68 -11.38 3.45 -2.09
C ARG A 68 -12.12 2.17 -1.73
N LEU A 69 -12.67 1.48 -2.74
CA LEU A 69 -13.34 0.19 -2.57
C LEU A 69 -12.37 -0.91 -2.09
N THR A 70 -11.11 -0.90 -2.54
CA THR A 70 -10.07 -1.81 -2.03
C THR A 70 -9.80 -1.58 -0.55
N GLY A 71 -9.62 -0.33 -0.12
CA GLY A 71 -9.46 0.01 1.30
C GLY A 71 -10.69 -0.33 2.14
N LYS A 72 -11.89 -0.21 1.58
CA LYS A 72 -13.13 -0.58 2.26
C LYS A 72 -13.30 -2.09 2.37
N ARG A 73 -12.96 -2.85 1.32
CA ARG A 73 -12.89 -4.31 1.34
C ARG A 73 -11.92 -4.82 2.39
N TYR A 74 -10.72 -4.25 2.50
CA TYR A 74 -9.76 -4.62 3.55
C TYR A 74 -10.33 -4.36 4.95
N GLN A 75 -11.08 -3.28 5.17
CA GLN A 75 -11.79 -3.05 6.44
C GLN A 75 -12.87 -4.11 6.71
N TRP A 76 -13.65 -4.52 5.70
CA TRP A 76 -14.65 -5.58 5.87
C TRP A 76 -14.03 -6.95 6.15
N LEU A 77 -12.96 -7.33 5.44
CA LEU A 77 -12.24 -8.58 5.68
C LEU A 77 -11.67 -8.64 7.10
N ALA A 78 -11.15 -7.53 7.61
CA ALA A 78 -10.62 -7.43 8.97
C ALA A 78 -11.71 -7.48 10.08
N VAL A 79 -12.99 -7.32 9.72
CA VAL A 79 -14.16 -7.51 10.60
C VAL A 79 -14.70 -8.95 10.48
N GLU A 80 -14.85 -9.48 9.27
CA GLU A 80 -15.24 -10.88 9.05
C GLU A 80 -14.27 -11.85 9.73
N GLU A 81 -12.95 -11.61 9.60
CA GLU A 81 -11.92 -12.43 10.25
C GLU A 81 -12.14 -12.54 11.77
N ALA A 82 -12.46 -11.43 12.42
CA ALA A 82 -12.64 -11.32 13.86
C ALA A 82 -13.99 -11.87 14.36
N ASP A 83 -15.02 -11.85 13.50
CA ASP A 83 -16.34 -12.45 13.75
C ASP A 83 -16.31 -13.99 13.76
N GLY A 84 -15.40 -14.59 12.98
CA GLY A 84 -15.10 -16.03 13.05
C GLY A 84 -16.10 -16.96 12.34
N ARG A 85 -17.32 -16.51 11.99
CA ARG A 85 -18.33 -17.36 11.31
C ARG A 85 -17.91 -17.84 9.92
N TRP A 86 -16.88 -17.25 9.32
CA TRP A 86 -16.22 -17.77 8.11
C TRP A 86 -15.74 -19.23 8.28
N ALA A 87 -15.35 -19.63 9.49
CA ALA A 87 -14.85 -20.98 9.77
C ALA A 87 -15.93 -22.07 9.76
N THR A 88 -17.20 -21.70 9.92
CA THR A 88 -18.36 -22.62 9.89
C THR A 88 -19.08 -22.61 8.54
N THR A 89 -18.45 -22.05 7.49
CA THR A 89 -18.95 -22.16 6.11
C THR A 89 -18.86 -23.59 5.59
N VAL A 90 -19.70 -23.95 4.60
CA VAL A 90 -19.74 -25.30 4.01
C VAL A 90 -18.37 -25.77 3.51
N PHE A 91 -17.53 -24.85 3.05
CA PHE A 91 -16.16 -25.10 2.58
C PHE A 91 -15.18 -25.54 3.69
N HIS A 92 -15.50 -25.35 4.98
CA HIS A 92 -14.66 -25.68 6.14
C HIS A 92 -13.17 -25.22 6.01
N PRO A 93 -12.92 -23.92 5.74
CA PRO A 93 -11.58 -23.38 5.52
C PRO A 93 -10.70 -23.49 6.78
N ARG A 94 -9.50 -24.09 6.65
CA ARG A 94 -8.54 -24.22 7.77
C ARG A 94 -7.90 -22.90 8.23
N THR A 95 -7.98 -21.84 7.43
CA THR A 95 -7.45 -20.49 7.74
C THR A 95 -8.29 -19.43 7.04
N TYR A 96 -8.34 -18.20 7.57
CA TYR A 96 -9.10 -17.12 6.93
C TYR A 96 -8.58 -16.79 5.52
N ALA A 97 -7.26 -16.86 5.28
CA ALA A 97 -6.70 -16.75 3.93
C ALA A 97 -7.18 -17.86 2.96
N SER A 98 -7.56 -19.04 3.48
CA SER A 98 -8.18 -20.10 2.66
C SER A 98 -9.65 -19.81 2.36
N HIS A 99 -10.38 -19.20 3.29
CA HIS A 99 -11.74 -18.69 3.07
C HIS A 99 -11.75 -17.63 1.97
N VAL A 100 -10.92 -16.58 2.14
CA VAL A 100 -10.77 -15.46 1.19
C VAL A 100 -10.32 -15.94 -0.20
N ALA A 101 -9.46 -16.94 -0.29
CA ALA A 101 -9.07 -17.54 -1.57
C ALA A 101 -10.26 -18.18 -2.31
N HIS A 102 -11.11 -18.91 -1.57
CA HIS A 102 -12.29 -19.58 -2.11
C HIS A 102 -13.41 -18.58 -2.46
N SER A 103 -13.75 -17.66 -1.55
CA SER A 103 -14.87 -16.72 -1.73
C SER A 103 -14.61 -15.65 -2.80
N HIS A 104 -13.34 -15.25 -3.01
CA HIS A 104 -12.97 -14.28 -4.05
C HIS A 104 -12.42 -14.92 -5.34
N GLY A 105 -12.29 -16.25 -5.43
CA GLY A 105 -11.76 -16.93 -6.61
C GLY A 105 -10.29 -16.61 -6.92
N ILE A 106 -9.48 -16.32 -5.90
CA ILE A 106 -8.07 -15.91 -6.05
C ILE A 106 -7.09 -16.95 -5.50
N SER A 107 -5.83 -16.87 -5.93
CA SER A 107 -4.78 -17.76 -5.40
C SER A 107 -4.58 -17.57 -3.89
N TYR A 108 -4.27 -18.65 -3.18
CA TYR A 108 -4.01 -18.62 -1.73
C TYR A 108 -2.88 -17.65 -1.34
N ARG A 109 -1.89 -17.44 -2.21
CA ARG A 109 -0.85 -16.42 -2.04
C ARG A 109 -1.47 -15.01 -2.00
N HIS A 110 -2.25 -14.66 -3.03
CA HIS A 110 -2.90 -13.36 -3.11
C HIS A 110 -3.87 -13.12 -1.93
N ALA A 111 -4.65 -14.13 -1.55
CA ALA A 111 -5.51 -14.07 -0.37
C ALA A 111 -4.73 -13.88 0.94
N ARG A 112 -3.61 -14.59 1.14
CA ARG A 112 -2.73 -14.42 2.30
C ARG A 112 -2.12 -13.02 2.35
N ASP A 113 -1.69 -12.48 1.22
CA ASP A 113 -1.06 -11.16 1.14
C ASP A 113 -2.09 -10.04 1.36
N ILE A 114 -3.33 -10.20 0.86
CA ILE A 114 -4.50 -9.35 1.19
C ILE A 114 -4.83 -9.40 2.69
N VAL A 115 -4.99 -10.60 3.26
CA VAL A 115 -5.34 -10.77 4.68
C VAL A 115 -4.26 -10.19 5.59
N ARG A 116 -2.97 -10.41 5.25
CA ARG A 116 -1.86 -9.74 5.94
C ARG A 116 -2.05 -8.22 5.90
N LEU A 117 -2.19 -7.64 4.71
CA LEU A 117 -2.25 -6.18 4.58
C LEU A 117 -3.49 -5.58 5.25
N ALA A 118 -4.63 -6.28 5.23
CA ALA A 118 -5.84 -5.86 5.92
C ALA A 118 -5.66 -5.78 7.45
N ARG A 119 -4.91 -6.72 8.05
CA ARG A 119 -4.51 -6.65 9.47
C ARG A 119 -3.54 -5.49 9.70
N GLN A 120 -2.50 -5.35 8.87
CA GLN A 120 -1.52 -4.25 9.01
C GLN A 120 -2.22 -2.86 8.91
N LEU A 121 -3.23 -2.69 8.06
CA LEU A 121 -4.04 -1.47 7.95
C LEU A 121 -5.09 -1.26 9.07
N ARG A 122 -5.25 -2.24 9.96
CA ARG A 122 -6.08 -2.15 11.18
C ARG A 122 -5.20 -1.93 12.42
N ASP A 123 -4.07 -2.64 12.48
CA ASP A 123 -3.30 -2.86 13.71
C ASP A 123 -1.95 -2.12 13.73
N GLU A 124 -1.35 -1.81 12.58
CA GLU A 124 0.02 -1.28 12.47
C GLU A 124 0.09 0.11 11.78
N ILE A 125 -0.77 0.38 10.78
CA ILE A 125 -0.85 1.64 10.03
C ILE A 125 -2.31 2.09 9.78
N PRO A 126 -3.07 2.44 10.84
CA PRO A 126 -4.50 2.76 10.74
C PRO A 126 -4.79 4.07 9.98
N ARG A 127 -3.87 5.06 9.99
CA ARG A 127 -4.03 6.33 9.26
C ARG A 127 -3.79 6.13 7.76
N PHE A 128 -2.83 5.30 7.35
CA PHE A 128 -2.73 4.84 5.95
C PHE A 128 -3.97 4.04 5.54
N GLY A 129 -4.50 3.19 6.43
CA GLY A 129 -5.78 2.49 6.20
C GLY A 129 -6.96 3.43 5.98
N ALA A 130 -7.03 4.55 6.71
CA ALA A 130 -8.02 5.59 6.50
C ALA A 130 -7.82 6.36 5.18
N ALA A 131 -6.58 6.72 4.85
CA ALA A 131 -6.25 7.42 3.61
C ALA A 131 -6.57 6.59 2.35
N LEU A 132 -6.33 5.28 2.36
CA LEU A 132 -6.73 4.39 1.28
C LEU A 132 -8.26 4.35 1.09
N ARG A 133 -9.04 4.35 2.20
CA ARG A 133 -10.51 4.44 2.16
C ARG A 133 -11.02 5.81 1.68
N ALA A 134 -10.29 6.89 1.97
CA ALA A 134 -10.56 8.22 1.44
C ALA A 134 -10.20 8.33 -0.05
N GLY A 135 -9.23 7.55 -0.53
CA GLY A 135 -8.70 7.61 -1.89
C GLY A 135 -7.61 8.67 -2.08
N THR A 136 -7.02 9.15 -0.99
CA THR A 136 -5.91 10.11 -1.00
C THR A 136 -4.54 9.45 -1.20
N ILE A 137 -4.48 8.12 -1.12
CA ILE A 137 -3.35 7.27 -1.55
C ILE A 137 -3.86 6.02 -2.26
N GLY A 138 -3.06 5.42 -3.13
CA GLY A 138 -3.40 4.18 -3.83
C GLY A 138 -3.00 2.91 -3.06
N PRO A 139 -3.44 1.71 -3.52
CA PRO A 139 -3.00 0.45 -2.95
C PRO A 139 -1.47 0.30 -3.01
N ASP A 140 -0.82 0.78 -4.08
CA ASP A 140 0.63 0.67 -4.27
C ASP A 140 1.43 1.49 -3.25
N HIS A 141 0.94 2.67 -2.83
CA HIS A 141 1.53 3.43 -1.72
C HIS A 141 1.52 2.61 -0.43
N VAL A 142 0.41 1.91 -0.18
CA VAL A 142 0.22 1.08 1.01
C VAL A 142 1.05 -0.20 0.96
N HIS A 143 1.14 -0.86 -0.20
CA HIS A 143 2.08 -1.97 -0.41
C HIS A 143 3.54 -1.51 -0.30
N ALA A 144 3.88 -0.30 -0.77
CA ALA A 144 5.22 0.26 -0.69
C ALA A 144 5.68 0.49 0.75
N ILE A 145 4.84 1.14 1.58
CA ILE A 145 5.18 1.40 2.99
C ILE A 145 5.16 0.10 3.82
N ALA A 146 4.17 -0.78 3.62
CA ALA A 146 4.07 -2.05 4.36
C ALA A 146 5.24 -3.00 4.06
N ALA A 147 5.79 -2.96 2.85
CA ALA A 147 6.94 -3.77 2.45
C ALA A 147 8.30 -3.24 2.96
N THR A 148 8.35 -2.15 3.74
CA THR A 148 9.60 -1.56 4.25
C THR A 148 9.52 -1.14 5.72
N ALA A 149 8.44 -0.45 6.13
CA ALA A 149 8.25 0.02 7.51
C ALA A 149 7.81 -1.11 8.45
N LEU A 150 7.13 -2.14 7.94
CA LEU A 150 6.46 -3.15 8.75
C LEU A 150 7.19 -4.50 8.72
N THR A 151 8.52 -4.45 8.88
CA THR A 151 9.42 -5.62 8.77
C THR A 151 10.04 -6.06 10.09
N SER A 152 9.96 -5.26 11.15
CA SER A 152 10.37 -5.63 12.52
C SER A 152 9.45 -4.98 13.55
N PRO A 153 9.31 -5.54 14.77
CA PRO A 153 8.52 -4.93 15.84
C PRO A 153 9.01 -3.52 16.22
N THR A 154 10.32 -3.28 16.17
CA THR A 154 10.92 -1.95 16.44
C THR A 154 10.45 -0.92 15.42
N ARG A 155 10.51 -1.25 14.12
CA ARG A 155 10.03 -0.36 13.04
C ARG A 155 8.51 -0.13 13.11
N ILE A 156 7.74 -1.07 13.67
CA ILE A 156 6.30 -0.88 13.92
C ILE A 156 6.06 0.05 15.12
N ALA A 157 6.74 -0.17 16.25
CA ALA A 157 6.60 0.67 17.44
C ALA A 157 6.96 2.15 17.17
N ALA A 158 8.01 2.38 16.38
CA ALA A 158 8.47 3.71 15.99
C ALA A 158 7.49 4.49 15.08
N LEU A 159 6.34 3.91 14.68
CA LEU A 159 5.29 4.62 13.92
C LEU A 159 4.37 5.46 14.81
N ASP A 160 4.23 5.10 16.10
CA ASP A 160 3.44 5.85 17.08
C ASP A 160 4.28 6.85 17.91
N GLU A 161 5.62 6.82 17.76
CA GLU A 161 6.50 7.87 18.28
C GLU A 161 6.11 9.25 17.72
N LEU A 162 6.28 10.30 18.53
CA LEU A 162 5.96 11.67 18.16
C LEU A 162 7.19 12.39 17.59
N VAL A 163 6.98 13.08 16.48
CA VAL A 163 7.94 14.00 15.85
C VAL A 163 7.40 15.41 16.00
N GLU A 164 8.22 16.29 16.55
CA GLU A 164 7.94 17.73 16.57
C GLU A 164 8.16 18.31 15.18
N LEU A 165 7.17 19.06 14.69
CA LEU A 165 7.26 19.86 13.48
C LEU A 165 7.36 21.33 13.85
N GLU A 166 8.43 21.98 13.40
CA GLU A 166 8.48 23.43 13.34
C GLU A 166 7.52 23.90 12.23
N GLU A 167 6.45 24.59 12.60
CA GLU A 167 5.64 25.31 11.62
C GLU A 167 6.48 26.45 11.06
N ALA A 168 6.77 26.41 9.75
CA ALA A 168 7.48 27.50 9.09
C ALA A 168 6.71 28.82 9.34
N PRO A 169 7.39 29.92 9.67
CA PRO A 169 6.72 31.16 10.05
C PRO A 169 5.77 31.57 8.93
N ALA A 170 4.51 31.85 9.30
CA ALA A 170 3.50 32.26 8.36
C ALA A 170 3.98 33.55 7.68
N THR A 171 4.44 33.44 6.44
CA THR A 171 4.76 34.60 5.60
C THR A 171 3.47 35.37 5.42
N GLY A 172 3.28 36.42 6.22
CA GLY A 172 2.09 37.24 6.18
C GLY A 172 1.84 37.69 4.75
N ASP A 173 0.66 37.38 4.23
CA ASP A 173 0.30 37.58 2.83
C ASP A 173 0.10 39.09 2.59
N GLY A 174 1.23 39.78 2.43
CA GLY A 174 1.30 41.22 2.24
C GLY A 174 0.75 41.56 0.87
N ASP A 175 -0.50 42.00 0.85
CA ASP A 175 -1.32 42.25 -0.33
C ASP A 175 -0.50 42.80 -1.52
N HIS A 176 -0.33 41.95 -2.51
CA HIS A 176 0.36 42.27 -3.76
C HIS A 176 -0.45 41.81 -4.98
N ALA A 177 -1.72 42.23 -5.01
CA ALA A 177 -2.49 42.25 -6.24
C ALA A 177 -1.68 42.94 -7.38
N PRO A 178 -1.47 42.30 -8.54
CA PRO A 178 -0.74 42.90 -9.64
C PRO A 178 -1.54 44.07 -10.23
N GLY A 179 -1.03 45.29 -10.04
CA GLY A 179 -1.79 46.52 -10.26
C GLY A 179 -2.23 46.76 -11.72
N SER A 180 -3.42 47.34 -11.89
CA SER A 180 -4.00 47.68 -13.18
C SER A 180 -4.66 49.06 -13.20
N GLY A 181 -4.02 50.04 -13.86
CA GLY A 181 -4.66 51.21 -14.50
C GLY A 181 -5.29 52.29 -13.60
N GLU A 182 -4.69 53.48 -13.58
CA GLU A 182 -5.28 54.69 -13.00
C GLU A 182 -6.50 55.21 -13.78
N ALA A 183 -7.50 55.73 -13.07
CA ALA A 183 -8.24 56.94 -13.42
C ALA A 183 -8.89 57.55 -12.14
N PRO A 184 -8.89 58.88 -11.94
CA PRO A 184 -9.24 59.49 -10.64
C PRO A 184 -10.69 59.99 -10.51
N GLY A 185 -11.16 60.09 -9.27
CA GLY A 185 -12.37 60.83 -8.86
C GLY A 185 -12.18 61.42 -7.46
N GLN A 186 -12.64 62.65 -7.23
CA GLN A 186 -12.43 63.42 -5.99
C GLN A 186 -13.69 63.39 -5.11
N ASP A 187 -13.55 63.49 -3.77
CA ASP A 187 -14.22 64.56 -3.00
C ASP A 187 -13.64 64.75 -1.56
N GLU A 188 -14.10 65.79 -0.85
CA GLU A 188 -13.55 66.35 0.40
C GLU A 188 -14.67 66.75 1.42
N THR A 189 -14.49 67.09 2.71
CA THR A 189 -13.28 67.28 3.54
C THR A 189 -13.29 66.43 4.87
N PRO A 190 -13.51 66.87 6.15
CA PRO A 190 -13.08 66.07 7.32
C PRO A 190 -14.17 65.68 8.37
N GLY A 191 -13.76 64.92 9.39
CA GLY A 191 -14.45 64.79 10.68
C GLY A 191 -13.45 64.62 11.84
N LYS A 192 -13.61 65.38 12.94
CA LYS A 192 -12.79 65.30 14.15
C LYS A 192 -13.19 64.12 15.04
N ASP A 193 -12.26 63.53 15.79
CA ASP A 193 -12.13 63.87 17.23
C ASP A 193 -10.73 63.60 17.80
N GLU A 194 -10.42 64.25 18.92
CA GLU A 194 -9.18 64.09 19.69
C GLU A 194 -9.42 63.16 20.89
N GLY A 195 -8.48 62.28 21.21
CA GLY A 195 -8.66 61.24 22.23
C GLY A 195 -7.34 60.69 22.75
N GLU A 196 -6.67 61.45 23.60
CA GLU A 196 -5.47 61.01 24.32
C GLU A 196 -5.82 59.86 25.28
N GLY A 197 -5.01 58.80 25.26
CA GLY A 197 -5.24 57.58 26.04
C GLY A 197 -3.94 56.82 26.26
N GLU A 198 -3.16 57.25 27.25
CA GLU A 198 -1.94 56.57 27.66
C GLU A 198 -2.27 55.17 28.20
N GLY A 199 -1.82 54.14 27.50
CA GLY A 199 -2.02 52.74 27.85
C GLY A 199 -0.70 52.00 27.91
N GLU A 200 -0.07 51.97 29.09
CA GLU A 200 1.12 51.15 29.33
C GLU A 200 0.76 49.67 29.15
N GLY A 201 1.32 49.07 28.10
CA GLY A 201 1.08 47.68 27.74
C GLY A 201 2.38 46.99 27.36
N GLU A 202 3.12 46.47 28.34
CA GLU A 202 4.23 45.52 28.14
C GLU A 202 3.71 44.14 27.68
N GLY A 203 2.93 44.13 26.60
CA GLY A 203 2.53 42.93 25.87
C GLY A 203 3.70 42.42 25.05
N GLY A 204 4.67 41.79 25.71
CA GLY A 204 5.83 41.18 25.05
C GLY A 204 5.36 40.22 23.95
N SER A 205 5.56 40.59 22.69
CA SER A 205 5.21 39.81 21.51
C SER A 205 6.16 38.63 21.34
N GLY A 206 6.07 37.68 22.28
CA GLY A 206 6.61 36.35 22.11
C GLY A 206 5.96 35.70 20.91
N GLU A 207 6.65 35.72 19.78
CA GLU A 207 6.29 35.03 18.55
C GLU A 207 6.46 33.52 18.77
N HIS A 208 5.53 32.95 19.51
CA HIS A 208 5.48 31.54 19.86
C HIS A 208 5.20 30.71 18.60
N THR A 209 6.27 30.39 17.87
CA THR A 209 6.25 29.41 16.79
C THR A 209 5.62 28.13 17.34
N ALA A 210 4.45 27.76 16.81
CA ALA A 210 3.62 26.73 17.41
C ALA A 210 4.15 25.33 17.05
N THR A 211 5.16 24.87 17.77
CA THR A 211 5.73 23.52 17.58
C THR A 211 4.64 22.47 17.70
N ARG A 212 4.49 21.66 16.66
CA ARG A 212 3.37 20.74 16.51
C ARG A 212 3.85 19.30 16.45
N SER A 213 3.57 18.54 17.51
CA SER A 213 3.80 17.09 17.53
C SER A 213 2.78 16.34 16.66
N VAL A 214 3.28 15.36 15.90
CA VAL A 214 2.48 14.37 15.16
C VAL A 214 3.14 12.99 15.27
N SER A 215 2.39 11.90 15.14
CA SER A 215 3.03 10.58 15.09
C SER A 215 3.83 10.39 13.80
N VAL A 216 4.88 9.57 13.84
CA VAL A 216 5.66 9.21 12.64
C VAL A 216 4.75 8.64 11.54
N GLU A 217 3.74 7.83 11.85
CA GLU A 217 2.75 7.38 10.85
C GLU A 217 2.05 8.58 10.17
N THR A 218 1.68 9.60 10.93
CA THR A 218 1.02 10.82 10.42
C THR A 218 1.97 11.62 9.53
N PHE A 219 3.24 11.74 9.93
CA PHE A 219 4.29 12.40 9.16
C PHE A 219 4.55 11.66 7.83
N LEU A 220 4.82 10.35 7.88
CA LEU A 220 5.07 9.51 6.71
C LEU A 220 3.86 9.50 5.76
N LEU A 221 2.63 9.46 6.28
CA LEU A 221 1.42 9.56 5.46
C LEU A 221 1.30 10.92 4.77
N THR A 222 1.63 12.00 5.46
CA THR A 222 1.57 13.36 4.90
C THR A 222 2.55 13.50 3.74
N GLN A 223 3.79 13.03 3.91
CA GLN A 223 4.79 12.96 2.85
C GLN A 223 4.37 12.02 1.69
N ALA A 224 3.69 10.91 1.98
CA ALA A 224 3.36 9.90 0.99
C ALA A 224 2.25 10.30 0.00
N ARG A 225 1.40 11.30 0.30
CA ARG A 225 0.25 11.70 -0.55
C ARG A 225 0.67 12.13 -1.95
N ASP A 226 1.66 13.01 -2.03
CA ASP A 226 2.13 13.62 -3.27
C ASP A 226 3.31 12.86 -3.91
N MET A 227 3.71 11.73 -3.30
CA MET A 227 4.75 10.84 -3.81
C MET A 227 4.19 9.74 -4.71
N ARG A 228 4.99 9.34 -5.71
CA ARG A 228 4.77 8.07 -6.42
C ARG A 228 5.12 6.87 -5.53
N PRO A 229 4.55 5.67 -5.76
CA PRO A 229 4.84 4.47 -4.95
C PRO A 229 6.33 4.10 -4.84
N GLU A 230 7.15 4.38 -5.86
CA GLU A 230 8.60 4.12 -5.79
C GLU A 230 9.30 5.06 -4.80
N LYS A 231 8.82 6.29 -4.66
CA LYS A 231 9.29 7.26 -3.66
C LYS A 231 8.74 6.97 -2.27
N VAL A 232 7.50 6.48 -2.13
CA VAL A 232 7.00 5.95 -0.85
C VAL A 232 7.84 4.76 -0.39
N ARG A 233 8.26 3.87 -1.30
CA ARG A 233 9.20 2.78 -0.98
C ARG A 233 10.59 3.31 -0.57
N GLN A 234 11.07 4.41 -1.16
CA GLN A 234 12.32 5.04 -0.74
C GLN A 234 12.20 5.68 0.66
N LEU A 235 11.14 6.43 0.91
CA LEU A 235 10.81 7.03 2.21
C LEU A 235 10.71 5.95 3.30
N GLY A 236 9.97 4.88 3.02
CA GLY A 236 9.81 3.74 3.93
C GLY A 236 11.09 2.96 4.20
N LYS A 237 12.04 2.90 3.26
CA LYS A 237 13.41 2.38 3.51
C LYS A 237 14.22 3.30 4.41
N TYR A 238 14.13 4.61 4.22
CA TYR A 238 14.84 5.58 5.05
C TYR A 238 14.34 5.53 6.50
N PHE A 239 13.01 5.54 6.70
CA PHE A 239 12.40 5.31 8.01
C PHE A 239 12.88 3.98 8.62
N ALA A 240 12.84 2.88 7.87
CA ALA A 240 13.26 1.57 8.35
C ALA A 240 14.72 1.53 8.84
N HIS A 241 15.63 2.27 8.19
CA HIS A 241 17.02 2.41 8.63
C HIS A 241 17.17 3.27 9.89
N VAL A 242 16.39 4.35 10.02
CA VAL A 242 16.46 5.25 11.19
C VAL A 242 15.83 4.60 12.44
N ALA A 243 14.67 3.95 12.28
CA ALA A 243 13.92 3.34 13.38
C ALA A 243 14.49 1.99 13.85
N ASP A 244 15.25 1.29 13.02
CA ASP A 244 15.87 0.01 13.37
C ASP A 244 17.07 -0.29 12.46
N PRO A 245 18.24 0.34 12.72
CA PRO A 245 19.46 0.14 11.92
C PRO A 245 19.99 -1.29 12.05
N ASP A 246 20.05 -1.81 13.28
CA ASP A 246 20.51 -3.15 13.65
C ASP A 246 19.63 -4.30 13.09
N ALA A 247 18.50 -3.99 12.45
CA ALA A 247 17.58 -5.00 11.92
C ALA A 247 18.24 -5.91 10.88
N ASP A 248 19.13 -5.34 10.07
CA ASP A 248 19.71 -6.02 8.91
C ASP A 248 20.81 -7.01 9.38
N ASP A 249 21.57 -6.67 10.43
CA ASP A 249 22.50 -7.58 11.14
C ASP A 249 21.76 -8.73 11.83
N ARG A 250 20.62 -8.44 12.49
CA ARG A 250 19.73 -9.48 13.04
C ARG A 250 19.09 -10.31 11.92
N GLY A 251 18.89 -9.73 10.74
CA GLY A 251 18.42 -10.41 9.53
C GLY A 251 19.44 -11.41 8.99
N TYR A 252 20.70 -11.00 8.85
CA TYR A 252 21.83 -11.86 8.46
C TYR A 252 22.07 -12.98 9.48
N SER A 253 22.00 -12.66 10.77
CA SER A 253 22.07 -13.66 11.86
C SER A 253 20.97 -14.71 11.75
N LYS A 254 19.70 -14.27 11.58
CA LYS A 254 18.56 -15.18 11.38
C LYS A 254 18.57 -15.91 10.02
N ALA A 255 19.31 -15.41 9.03
CA ALA A 255 19.53 -16.13 7.78
C ALA A 255 20.52 -17.29 7.99
N LYS A 256 21.58 -17.09 8.78
CA LYS A 256 22.50 -18.15 9.22
C LYS A 256 21.83 -19.18 10.13
N GLU A 257 20.98 -18.76 11.07
CA GLU A 257 20.18 -19.68 11.90
C GLU A 257 19.18 -20.55 11.10
N ARG A 258 18.83 -20.10 9.88
CA ARG A 258 17.94 -20.83 8.95
C ARG A 258 18.70 -21.58 7.86
N GLU A 259 20.03 -21.55 7.89
CA GLU A 259 20.87 -22.27 6.94
C GLU A 259 20.84 -23.77 7.25
N HIS A 260 20.37 -24.57 6.30
CA HIS A 260 20.21 -26.01 6.45
C HIS A 260 20.32 -26.71 5.10
N LEU A 261 20.82 -27.95 5.14
CA LEU A 261 20.85 -28.85 4.00
C LEU A 261 20.43 -30.25 4.47
N GLU A 262 19.38 -30.78 3.86
CA GLU A 262 18.83 -32.11 4.11
C GLU A 262 19.06 -32.99 2.89
N LEU A 263 19.59 -34.20 3.11
CA LEU A 263 19.76 -35.22 2.09
C LEU A 263 19.06 -36.50 2.58
N VAL A 264 17.86 -36.76 2.05
CA VAL A 264 16.94 -37.78 2.56
C VAL A 264 16.79 -38.90 1.54
N ARG A 265 16.95 -40.16 1.97
CA ARG A 265 16.79 -41.32 1.10
C ARG A 265 15.31 -41.55 0.75
N THR A 266 15.03 -41.76 -0.53
CA THR A 266 13.71 -42.14 -1.06
C THR A 266 13.73 -43.59 -1.55
N LEU A 267 12.67 -44.06 -2.21
CA LEU A 267 12.62 -45.41 -2.78
C LEU A 267 13.66 -45.60 -3.90
N ASP A 268 13.66 -44.68 -4.87
CA ASP A 268 14.43 -44.78 -6.12
C ASP A 268 15.63 -43.82 -6.19
N GLY A 269 16.01 -43.18 -5.07
CA GLY A 269 17.14 -42.24 -5.03
C GLY A 269 17.26 -41.48 -3.71
N TRP A 270 17.71 -40.23 -3.80
CA TRP A 270 17.82 -39.30 -2.69
C TRP A 270 17.19 -37.95 -3.05
N HIS A 271 16.55 -37.30 -2.08
CA HIS A 271 16.04 -35.95 -2.18
C HIS A 271 17.00 -35.00 -1.46
N LEU A 272 17.49 -33.99 -2.19
CA LEU A 272 18.31 -32.90 -1.64
C LEU A 272 17.44 -31.65 -1.53
N SER A 273 17.36 -31.06 -0.34
CA SER A 273 16.62 -29.83 -0.08
C SER A 273 17.31 -28.97 0.98
N GLY A 274 17.09 -27.66 0.95
CA GLY A 274 17.68 -26.78 1.95
C GLY A 274 17.50 -25.30 1.65
N PHE A 275 18.12 -24.49 2.50
CA PHE A 275 18.29 -23.05 2.31
C PHE A 275 19.73 -22.70 2.70
N LEU A 276 20.43 -22.00 1.81
CA LEU A 276 21.76 -21.45 2.08
C LEU A 276 21.66 -19.92 2.19
N THR A 277 22.57 -19.31 2.93
CA THR A 277 22.75 -17.84 2.93
C THR A 277 23.27 -17.38 1.56
N GLU A 278 23.08 -16.11 1.21
CA GLU A 278 23.56 -15.56 -0.08
C GLU A 278 25.08 -15.77 -0.27
N GLU A 279 25.84 -15.70 0.82
CA GLU A 279 27.28 -15.93 0.87
C GLU A 279 27.64 -17.38 0.51
N ASN A 280 27.08 -18.35 1.23
CA ASN A 280 27.35 -19.79 1.04
C ASN A 280 26.71 -20.35 -0.22
N GLY A 281 25.50 -19.90 -0.58
CA GLY A 281 24.82 -20.27 -1.82
C GLY A 281 25.61 -19.82 -3.05
N ARG A 282 26.18 -18.61 -3.02
CA ARG A 282 27.09 -18.13 -4.06
C ARG A 282 28.41 -18.90 -4.06
N LEU A 283 28.96 -19.27 -2.90
CA LEU A 283 30.17 -20.09 -2.80
C LEU A 283 29.97 -21.48 -3.42
N VAL A 284 28.94 -22.22 -2.99
CA VAL A 284 28.59 -23.56 -3.50
C VAL A 284 28.30 -23.50 -5.00
N ARG A 285 27.55 -22.50 -5.47
CA ARG A 285 27.32 -22.29 -6.90
C ARG A 285 28.63 -22.05 -7.66
N THR A 286 29.53 -21.22 -7.14
CA THR A 286 30.83 -20.94 -7.79
C THR A 286 31.69 -22.19 -7.88
N ALA A 287 31.65 -23.06 -6.86
CA ALA A 287 32.33 -24.36 -6.89
C ALA A 287 31.74 -25.30 -7.94
N ILE A 288 30.41 -25.39 -8.04
CA ILE A 288 29.70 -26.20 -9.06
C ILE A 288 30.04 -25.67 -10.47
N ASP A 289 29.88 -24.36 -10.69
CA ASP A 289 30.16 -23.71 -11.97
C ASP A 289 31.66 -23.83 -12.38
N ALA A 290 32.58 -24.02 -11.42
CA ALA A 290 34.00 -24.24 -11.69
C ALA A 290 34.37 -25.69 -12.08
N VAL A 291 33.65 -26.70 -11.57
CA VAL A 291 33.81 -28.12 -11.96
C VAL A 291 33.01 -28.44 -13.24
N MET A 292 31.93 -27.69 -13.50
CA MET A 292 31.13 -27.80 -14.73
C MET A 292 31.91 -27.38 -15.99
N THR A 293 32.65 -28.33 -16.56
CA THR A 293 33.24 -28.21 -17.90
C THR A 293 32.15 -27.89 -18.95
N PRO A 294 32.47 -27.08 -20.00
CA PRO A 294 31.57 -26.86 -21.13
C PRO A 294 31.06 -28.18 -21.73
N PRO A 295 29.80 -28.25 -22.17
CA PRO A 295 29.23 -29.48 -22.70
C PRO A 295 29.92 -29.89 -24.01
N ALA A 296 30.13 -31.19 -24.19
CA ALA A 296 30.56 -31.74 -25.48
C ALA A 296 29.44 -31.57 -26.53
N PRO A 297 29.74 -31.58 -27.85
CA PRO A 297 28.73 -31.43 -28.90
C PRO A 297 27.56 -32.43 -28.81
N ASP A 298 27.85 -33.65 -28.34
CA ASP A 298 26.89 -34.76 -28.20
C ASP A 298 26.35 -34.92 -26.76
N ASP A 299 26.61 -33.96 -25.85
CA ASP A 299 26.12 -34.03 -24.46
C ASP A 299 24.64 -33.65 -24.36
N HIS A 300 23.76 -34.65 -24.49
CA HIS A 300 22.31 -34.50 -24.41
C HIS A 300 21.76 -34.25 -22.98
N ARG A 301 22.62 -34.12 -21.95
CA ARG A 301 22.16 -33.91 -20.56
C ARG A 301 21.67 -32.48 -20.34
N THR A 302 20.59 -32.34 -19.56
CA THR A 302 20.10 -31.01 -19.17
C THR A 302 21.09 -30.28 -18.26
N ALA A 303 20.94 -28.96 -18.15
CA ALA A 303 21.77 -28.15 -17.26
C ALA A 303 21.65 -28.58 -15.78
N ASP A 304 20.48 -29.09 -15.37
CA ASP A 304 20.26 -29.60 -14.00
C ASP A 304 20.86 -30.99 -13.78
N GLN A 305 20.78 -31.88 -14.77
CA GLN A 305 21.49 -33.17 -14.74
C GLN A 305 23.02 -32.96 -14.65
N ARG A 306 23.56 -31.98 -15.38
CA ARG A 306 24.99 -31.60 -15.31
C ARG A 306 25.36 -30.95 -13.98
N ARG A 307 24.51 -30.11 -13.39
CA ARG A 307 24.70 -29.57 -12.02
C ARG A 307 24.69 -30.66 -10.95
N ALA A 308 23.77 -31.62 -11.06
CA ALA A 308 23.70 -32.76 -10.14
C ALA A 308 24.96 -33.64 -10.22
N GLN A 309 25.49 -33.88 -11.42
CA GLN A 309 26.77 -34.56 -11.59
C GLN A 309 27.93 -33.74 -10.99
N ALA A 310 28.05 -32.45 -11.29
CA ALA A 310 29.13 -31.61 -10.78
C ALA A 310 29.12 -31.46 -9.24
N LEU A 311 27.96 -31.58 -8.59
CA LEU A 311 27.87 -31.66 -7.13
C LEU A 311 28.40 -32.99 -6.57
N ALA A 312 28.23 -34.10 -7.29
CA ALA A 312 28.87 -35.37 -6.95
C ALA A 312 30.37 -35.34 -7.24
N ASP A 313 30.79 -34.73 -8.36
CA ASP A 313 32.20 -34.56 -8.72
C ASP A 313 32.95 -33.73 -7.66
N LEU A 314 32.32 -32.68 -7.12
CA LEU A 314 32.81 -31.92 -5.96
C LEU A 314 32.95 -32.77 -4.69
N ALA A 315 32.05 -33.73 -4.47
CA ALA A 315 32.16 -34.64 -3.32
C ALA A 315 33.32 -35.62 -3.51
N HIS A 316 33.54 -36.14 -4.72
CA HIS A 316 34.70 -36.98 -5.05
C HIS A 316 36.03 -36.23 -4.80
N LEU A 317 36.15 -34.98 -5.24
CA LEU A 317 37.30 -34.11 -4.99
C LEU A 317 37.63 -33.83 -3.51
N VAL A 318 36.78 -34.28 -2.56
CA VAL A 318 36.97 -34.16 -1.10
C VAL A 318 37.06 -35.54 -0.41
N LEU A 319 36.76 -36.62 -1.14
CA LEU A 319 36.76 -38.00 -0.64
C LEU A 319 37.94 -38.85 -1.15
N ASP A 320 38.61 -38.41 -2.22
CA ASP A 320 39.83 -38.98 -2.80
C ASP A 320 41.13 -38.35 -2.24
#